data_AF-W2WMQ4-F1
#
_entry.id   AF-W2WMQ4-F1
#
_cell.length_a   1.000
_cell.length_b   1.000
_cell.length_c   1.000
_cell.angle_alpha   90.00
_cell.angle_beta   90.00
_cell.angle_gamma   90.00
#
_symmetry.space_group_name_H-M   'P 1'
#
loop_
_entity.id
_entity.type
_entity.pdbx_description
1 polymer ?
#
loop_
_entity_poly.entity_id
_entity_poly.type
_entity_poly.pdbx_seq_one_letter_code
_entity_poly.pdbx_strand_id
1 'polypeptide(L)'
;MMQQEEEHETQHQKVEMLDEFRGDEEEDAAGGKRRLFRFKPAFDVVLVREVIRDFPWAAGYGRTRSAWMAVASRVQAALESMKGVVFTRGSALDHAIVKRRVDMLLEAFRKNELSALRGSGTPEEFDMRNKLLAILARVVDEQTLNKGAMREKRVQSALQVALRSLAELEGSGGLTLPQSAALTPPPAATPPTAPLMPIAPAPATTSAVPARSSPSPSPVPQNLTVQHQMQQNGNKRPLRTPSVPIGGSVQEIKRPRVERTGMDNAQSIEERKLRLEERRVSLEEERLAWEKQKAQQDANERQALLDVLRAQGSLVTELLTHLRNAKGPANTHDL
;
A
#
# COMPACT_ATOMS: atom_id res chain seq x y z
N MET A 1 -52.82 10.21 47.12
CA MET A 1 -52.44 11.37 46.29
C MET A 1 -50.98 11.36 45.87
N MET A 2 -50.01 10.88 46.67
CA MET A 2 -48.60 10.83 46.24
C MET A 2 -48.26 9.79 45.16
N GLN A 3 -49.09 8.77 44.92
CA GLN A 3 -48.80 7.75 43.89
C GLN A 3 -49.20 8.16 42.46
N GLN A 4 -49.93 9.27 42.27
CA GLN A 4 -50.28 9.76 40.94
C GLN A 4 -49.27 10.77 40.37
N GLU A 5 -48.43 11.39 41.21
CA GLU A 5 -47.36 12.28 40.73
C GLU A 5 -46.17 11.50 40.19
N GLU A 6 -45.84 10.35 40.79
CA GLU A 6 -44.65 9.57 40.41
C GLU A 6 -44.79 8.92 39.02
N GLU A 7 -46.02 8.51 38.64
CA GLU A 7 -46.29 7.96 37.29
C GLU A 7 -46.27 9.03 36.19
N HIS A 8 -46.59 10.29 36.52
CA HIS A 8 -46.57 11.39 35.55
C HIS A 8 -45.13 11.83 35.25
N GLU A 9 -44.24 11.78 36.24
CA GLU A 9 -42.84 12.13 36.09
C GLU A 9 -42.06 11.09 35.25
N THR A 10 -42.37 9.79 35.40
CA THR A 10 -41.75 8.74 34.57
C THR A 10 -42.20 8.78 33.12
N GLN A 11 -43.45 9.16 32.85
CA GLN A 11 -43.91 9.35 31.47
C GLN A 11 -43.28 10.58 30.81
N HIS A 12 -43.12 11.69 31.54
CA HIS A 12 -42.52 12.89 30.98
C HIS A 12 -41.04 12.68 30.60
N GLN A 13 -40.30 11.96 31.44
CA GLN A 13 -38.89 11.63 31.19
C GLN A 13 -38.70 10.65 30.02
N LYS A 14 -39.69 9.78 29.76
CA LYS A 14 -39.67 8.85 28.63
C LYS A 14 -40.02 9.53 27.29
N VAL A 15 -40.82 10.60 27.32
CA VAL A 15 -41.14 11.42 26.14
C VAL A 15 -39.96 12.32 25.78
N GLU A 16 -39.25 12.91 26.76
CA GLU A 16 -38.06 13.71 26.49
C GLU A 16 -36.91 12.89 25.88
N MET A 17 -36.66 11.66 26.35
CA MET A 17 -35.64 10.79 25.75
C MET A 17 -35.97 10.32 24.32
N LEU A 18 -37.25 10.33 23.92
CA LEU A 18 -37.67 9.99 22.56
C LEU A 18 -37.60 11.18 21.60
N ASP A 19 -37.65 12.41 22.11
CA ASP A 19 -37.54 13.63 21.30
C ASP A 19 -36.06 14.03 21.06
N GLU A 20 -35.16 13.67 21.97
CA GLU A 20 -33.71 13.92 21.81
C GLU A 20 -33.06 13.08 20.70
N PHE A 21 -33.69 11.97 20.27
CA PHE A 21 -33.20 11.14 19.16
C PHE A 21 -33.76 11.54 17.78
N ARG A 22 -34.64 12.54 17.70
CA ARG A 22 -35.32 12.94 16.46
C ARG A 22 -34.90 14.32 15.92
N GLY A 23 -33.88 14.93 16.51
CA GLY A 23 -33.52 16.34 16.29
C GLY A 23 -32.35 16.63 15.33
N ASP A 24 -31.65 15.64 14.77
CA ASP A 24 -30.43 15.91 13.97
C ASP A 24 -30.56 15.65 12.45
N GLU A 25 -31.73 15.23 11.94
CA GLU A 25 -31.90 14.91 10.52
C GLU A 25 -32.73 15.93 9.72
N GLU A 26 -33.32 16.97 10.36
CA GLU A 26 -34.28 17.86 9.69
C GLU A 26 -33.91 19.35 9.65
N GLU A 27 -32.63 19.71 9.81
CA GLU A 27 -32.17 21.11 9.77
C GLU A 27 -31.26 21.44 8.57
N ASP A 28 -31.59 21.01 7.34
CA ASP A 28 -30.71 21.28 6.19
C ASP A 28 -31.44 21.70 4.88
N ALA A 29 -32.70 22.11 4.96
CA ALA A 29 -33.52 22.41 3.77
C ALA A 29 -33.70 23.91 3.43
N ALA A 30 -32.93 24.84 3.99
CA ALA A 30 -33.09 26.27 3.68
C ALA A 30 -31.76 27.04 3.53
N GLY A 31 -31.40 27.38 2.27
CA GLY A 31 -30.58 28.57 1.99
C GLY A 31 -29.13 28.38 1.50
N GLY A 32 -28.95 28.23 0.18
CA GLY A 32 -28.14 29.20 -0.59
C GLY A 32 -26.61 29.02 -0.76
N LYS A 33 -25.94 28.01 -0.22
CA LYS A 33 -24.54 27.69 -0.60
C LYS A 33 -24.40 26.21 -0.86
N ARG A 34 -23.94 25.83 -2.08
CA ARG A 34 -23.61 24.43 -2.41
C ARG A 34 -22.65 23.90 -1.33
N ARG A 35 -23.16 23.04 -0.45
CA ARG A 35 -22.35 22.42 0.61
C ARG A 35 -21.31 21.56 -0.07
N LEU A 36 -20.04 21.82 0.21
CA LEU A 36 -18.95 20.98 -0.25
C LEU A 36 -19.09 19.60 0.40
N PHE A 37 -18.83 18.56 -0.39
CA PHE A 37 -18.78 17.19 0.10
C PHE A 37 -17.82 17.09 1.31
N ARG A 38 -18.31 16.55 2.44
CA ARG A 38 -17.54 16.39 3.67
C ARG A 38 -17.27 14.91 3.92
N PHE A 39 -16.00 14.57 4.10
CA PHE A 39 -15.59 13.21 4.41
C PHE A 39 -15.97 12.83 5.85
N LYS A 40 -16.70 11.72 5.99
CA LYS A 40 -16.97 11.02 7.25
C LYS A 40 -16.03 9.81 7.38
N PRO A 41 -15.83 9.26 8.59
CA PRO A 41 -15.04 8.04 8.80
C PRO A 41 -15.46 6.86 7.90
N ALA A 42 -16.77 6.61 7.76
CA ALA A 42 -17.31 5.64 6.80
C ALA A 42 -16.82 5.87 5.36
N PHE A 43 -16.76 7.14 4.92
CA PHE A 43 -16.29 7.49 3.58
C PHE A 43 -14.77 7.36 3.45
N ASP A 44 -14.03 7.60 4.53
CA ASP A 44 -12.58 7.36 4.58
C ASP A 44 -12.27 5.88 4.38
N VAL A 45 -13.06 4.96 4.95
CA VAL A 45 -12.92 3.51 4.73
C VAL A 45 -13.03 3.16 3.25
N VAL A 46 -14.10 3.63 2.59
CA VAL A 46 -14.30 3.41 1.14
C VAL A 46 -13.17 4.05 0.33
N LEU A 47 -12.79 5.28 0.65
CA LEU A 47 -11.71 6.01 -0.01
C LEU A 47 -10.39 5.22 0.04
N VAL A 48 -9.95 4.81 1.23
CA VAL A 48 -8.67 4.13 1.40
C VAL A 48 -8.70 2.76 0.73
N ARG A 49 -9.84 2.06 0.78
CA ARG A 49 -10.03 0.78 0.08
C ARG A 49 -9.81 0.89 -1.43
N GLU A 50 -10.49 1.83 -2.09
CA GLU A 50 -10.35 1.99 -3.55
C GLU A 50 -8.94 2.48 -3.93
N VAL A 51 -8.31 3.30 -3.08
CA VAL A 51 -6.91 3.72 -3.27
C VAL A 51 -5.94 2.55 -3.19
N ILE A 52 -6.14 1.59 -2.28
CA ILE A 52 -5.33 0.37 -2.20
C ILE A 52 -5.52 -0.49 -3.45
N ARG A 53 -6.77 -0.64 -3.93
CA ARG A 53 -7.07 -1.44 -5.13
C ARG A 53 -6.40 -0.91 -6.39
N ASP A 54 -6.44 0.40 -6.59
CA ASP A 54 -5.93 1.03 -7.81
C ASP A 54 -4.46 1.45 -7.73
N PHE A 55 -3.98 1.64 -6.51
CA PHE A 55 -2.65 2.08 -6.15
C PHE A 55 -2.06 3.14 -7.12
N PRO A 56 -2.58 4.39 -7.10
CA PRO A 56 -2.27 5.40 -8.11
C PRO A 56 -0.79 5.82 -8.17
N TRP A 57 0.03 5.50 -7.16
CA TRP A 57 1.47 5.72 -7.15
C TRP A 57 2.27 4.77 -8.06
N ALA A 58 1.71 3.63 -8.44
CA ALA A 58 2.35 2.75 -9.43
C ALA A 58 2.10 3.21 -10.87
N ALA A 59 1.23 4.20 -11.09
CA ALA A 59 1.04 4.75 -12.42
C ALA A 59 2.35 5.36 -12.94
N GLY A 60 2.74 4.94 -14.14
CA GLY A 60 3.92 5.48 -14.83
C GLY A 60 3.89 7.00 -14.97
N TYR A 61 5.06 7.60 -15.21
CA TYR A 61 5.21 9.04 -15.36
C TYR A 61 4.18 9.63 -16.34
N GLY A 62 3.55 10.74 -15.97
CA GLY A 62 2.48 11.38 -16.75
C GLY A 62 1.09 10.73 -16.61
N ARG A 63 0.96 9.51 -16.07
CA ARG A 63 -0.34 8.81 -15.90
C ARG A 63 -0.93 8.91 -14.51
N THR A 64 -0.18 9.41 -13.53
CA THR A 64 -0.62 9.54 -12.13
C THR A 64 -1.93 10.31 -11.99
N ARG A 65 -2.12 11.41 -12.73
CA ARG A 65 -3.37 12.16 -12.72
C ARG A 65 -4.57 11.32 -13.16
N SER A 66 -4.41 10.56 -14.25
CA SER A 66 -5.46 9.67 -14.75
C SER A 66 -5.79 8.55 -13.75
N ALA A 67 -4.79 8.02 -13.07
CA ALA A 67 -5.01 7.03 -12.02
C ALA A 67 -5.83 7.60 -10.86
N TRP A 68 -5.51 8.82 -10.39
CA TRP A 68 -6.31 9.50 -9.37
C TRP A 68 -7.74 9.84 -9.83
N MET A 69 -7.94 10.16 -11.12
CA MET A 69 -9.29 10.36 -11.67
C MET A 69 -10.11 9.06 -11.66
N ALA A 70 -9.48 7.91 -11.96
CA ALA A 70 -10.12 6.60 -11.90
C ALA A 70 -10.50 6.23 -10.45
N VAL A 71 -9.59 6.47 -9.49
CA VAL A 71 -9.87 6.31 -8.05
C VAL A 71 -11.07 7.16 -7.65
N ALA A 72 -11.08 8.45 -8.01
CA ALA A 72 -12.17 9.35 -7.65
C ALA A 72 -13.53 8.88 -8.21
N SER A 73 -13.53 8.39 -9.45
CA SER A 73 -14.73 7.81 -10.08
C SER A 73 -15.23 6.57 -9.35
N ARG A 74 -14.32 5.66 -8.95
CA ARG A 74 -14.66 4.46 -8.17
C ARG A 74 -15.15 4.77 -6.77
N VAL A 75 -14.50 5.70 -6.08
CA VAL A 75 -14.96 6.16 -4.75
C VAL A 75 -16.34 6.78 -4.86
N GLN A 76 -16.59 7.62 -5.87
CA GLN A 76 -17.91 8.20 -6.08
C GLN A 76 -18.96 7.12 -6.31
N ALA A 77 -18.73 6.18 -7.23
CA ALA A 77 -19.65 5.08 -7.51
C ALA A 77 -19.91 4.19 -6.27
N ALA A 78 -18.86 3.89 -5.49
CA ALA A 78 -18.98 3.11 -4.26
C ALA A 78 -19.77 3.87 -3.19
N LEU A 79 -19.58 5.18 -3.06
CA LEU A 79 -20.34 6.00 -2.13
C LEU A 79 -21.79 6.17 -2.56
N GLU A 80 -22.10 6.31 -3.84
CA GLU A 80 -23.48 6.35 -4.36
C GLU A 80 -24.27 5.06 -4.07
N SER A 81 -23.56 3.93 -3.93
CA SER A 81 -24.18 2.67 -3.50
C SER A 81 -24.51 2.63 -2.00
N MET A 82 -23.91 3.50 -1.18
CA MET A 82 -24.26 3.64 0.23
C MET A 82 -25.55 4.45 0.37
N LYS A 83 -26.47 3.95 1.19
CA LYS A 83 -27.76 4.60 1.45
C LYS A 83 -27.54 6.04 1.93
N GLY A 84 -28.19 7.00 1.27
CA GLY A 84 -28.20 8.41 1.68
C GLY A 84 -27.08 9.28 1.10
N VAL A 85 -26.25 8.78 0.18
CA VAL A 85 -25.26 9.59 -0.52
C VAL A 85 -25.66 9.77 -1.98
N VAL A 86 -25.90 11.02 -2.39
CA VAL A 86 -26.21 11.37 -3.78
C VAL A 86 -25.29 12.49 -4.23
N PHE A 87 -24.53 12.26 -5.29
CA PHE A 87 -23.74 13.32 -5.92
C PHE A 87 -24.59 13.99 -7.00
N THR A 88 -24.80 15.30 -6.87
CA THR A 88 -25.50 16.10 -7.88
C THR A 88 -24.52 16.59 -8.94
N ARG A 89 -25.05 17.00 -10.10
CA ARG A 89 -24.24 17.53 -11.20
C ARG A 89 -23.51 18.80 -10.74
N GLY A 90 -22.20 18.68 -10.50
CA GLY A 90 -21.36 19.76 -9.97
C GLY A 90 -20.85 19.59 -8.54
N SER A 91 -21.23 18.51 -7.84
CA SER A 91 -20.62 18.10 -6.56
C SER A 91 -19.75 16.84 -6.69
N ALA A 92 -19.40 16.45 -7.93
CA ALA A 92 -18.61 15.25 -8.21
C ALA A 92 -17.27 15.27 -7.45
N LEU A 93 -16.82 14.09 -7.05
CA LEU A 93 -15.59 13.94 -6.29
C LEU A 93 -14.39 14.16 -7.22
N ASP A 94 -13.70 15.29 -7.08
CA ASP A 94 -12.52 15.56 -7.91
C ASP A 94 -11.29 14.80 -7.42
N HIS A 95 -10.43 14.38 -8.36
CA HIS A 95 -9.18 13.67 -8.08
C HIS A 95 -8.25 14.44 -7.11
N ALA A 96 -8.26 15.78 -7.17
CA ALA A 96 -7.48 16.61 -6.26
C ALA A 96 -8.00 16.56 -4.82
N ILE A 97 -9.32 16.47 -4.64
CA ILE A 97 -9.98 16.37 -3.32
C ILE A 97 -9.66 15.00 -2.70
N VAL A 98 -9.84 13.93 -3.48
CA VAL A 98 -9.52 12.54 -3.10
C VAL A 98 -8.06 12.43 -2.66
N LYS A 99 -7.13 12.88 -3.52
CA LYS A 99 -5.70 12.84 -3.22
C LYS A 99 -5.38 13.61 -1.94
N ARG A 100 -5.88 14.85 -1.80
CA ARG A 100 -5.65 15.68 -0.61
C ARG A 100 -6.15 15.00 0.66
N ARG A 101 -7.33 14.36 0.61
CA ARG A 101 -7.88 13.63 1.75
C ARG A 101 -7.00 12.45 2.14
N VAL A 102 -6.51 11.67 1.17
CA VAL A 102 -5.60 10.55 1.42
C VAL A 102 -4.27 11.04 2.02
N ASP A 103 -3.67 12.10 1.47
CA ASP A 103 -2.43 12.67 2.00
C ASP A 103 -2.61 13.12 3.47
N MET A 104 -3.73 13.76 3.79
CA MET A 104 -4.09 14.18 5.15
C MET A 104 -4.26 12.98 6.09
N LEU A 105 -4.94 11.91 5.66
CA LEU A 105 -5.14 10.70 6.45
C LEU A 105 -3.82 9.99 6.73
N LEU A 106 -2.95 9.84 5.72
CA LEU A 106 -1.63 9.23 5.89
C LEU A 106 -0.73 10.05 6.81
N GLU A 107 -0.77 11.38 6.71
CA GLU A 107 -0.01 12.26 7.60
C GLU A 107 -0.48 12.16 9.05
N ALA A 108 -1.79 12.21 9.28
CA ALA A 108 -2.36 12.07 10.62
C ALA A 108 -2.12 10.66 11.20
N PHE A 109 -2.19 9.61 10.39
CA PHE A 109 -1.84 8.25 10.81
C PHE A 109 -0.38 8.16 11.23
N ARG A 110 0.55 8.70 10.43
CA ARG A 110 2.00 8.71 10.76
C ARG A 110 2.31 9.50 12.03
N LYS A 111 1.54 10.54 12.35
CA LYS A 111 1.66 11.33 13.59
C LYS A 111 0.90 10.74 14.78
N ASN A 112 0.14 9.66 14.58
CA ASN A 112 -0.78 9.11 15.57
C ASN A 112 -1.85 10.13 16.05
N GLU A 113 -2.27 11.04 15.16
CA GLU A 113 -3.23 12.13 15.40
C GLU A 113 -4.60 11.86 14.77
N LEU A 114 -4.95 10.59 14.50
CA LEU A 114 -6.25 10.24 13.92
C LEU A 114 -7.45 10.54 14.83
N SER A 115 -7.21 10.81 16.11
CA SER A 115 -8.20 11.32 17.05
C SER A 115 -8.75 12.69 16.63
N ALA A 116 -7.92 13.57 16.06
CA ALA A 116 -8.35 14.89 15.57
C ALA A 116 -9.26 14.80 14.33
N LEU A 117 -9.27 13.64 13.66
CA LEU A 117 -10.11 13.34 12.50
C LEU A 117 -11.30 12.44 12.87
N ARG A 118 -11.62 12.30 14.16
CA ARG A 118 -12.85 11.63 14.62
C ARG A 118 -14.02 12.60 14.43
N GLY A 119 -14.83 12.35 13.41
CA GLY A 119 -16.18 12.92 13.30
C GLY A 119 -17.21 11.95 13.87
N SER A 120 -18.49 12.14 13.50
CA SER A 120 -19.53 11.12 13.68
C SER A 120 -19.10 9.83 12.96
N GLY A 121 -18.93 8.73 13.69
CA GLY A 121 -18.58 7.43 13.14
C GLY A 121 -18.61 6.36 14.22
N THR A 122 -18.74 5.10 13.82
CA THR A 122 -18.77 4.00 14.78
C THR A 122 -17.33 3.53 15.12
N PRO A 123 -17.10 2.92 16.29
CA PRO A 123 -15.82 2.32 16.65
C PRO A 123 -15.26 1.39 15.56
N GLU A 124 -16.14 0.61 14.92
CA GLU A 124 -15.80 -0.35 13.87
C GLU A 124 -15.27 0.36 12.61
N GLU A 125 -15.87 1.50 12.24
CA GLU A 125 -15.40 2.31 11.11
C GLU A 125 -14.00 2.90 11.38
N PHE A 126 -13.77 3.38 12.61
CA PHE A 126 -12.45 3.89 12.99
C PHE A 126 -11.39 2.79 12.95
N ASP A 127 -11.70 1.60 13.46
CA ASP A 127 -10.80 0.46 13.46
C ASP A 127 -10.51 -0.03 12.04
N MET A 128 -11.54 -0.13 11.19
CA MET A 128 -11.37 -0.49 9.79
C MET A 128 -10.51 0.54 9.06
N ARG A 129 -10.77 1.84 9.26
CA ARG A 129 -9.96 2.93 8.70
C ARG A 129 -8.49 2.80 9.13
N ASN A 130 -8.23 2.53 10.41
CA ASN A 130 -6.87 2.37 10.94
C ASN A 130 -6.15 1.17 10.32
N LYS A 131 -6.83 0.02 10.20
CA LYS A 131 -6.29 -1.18 9.56
C LYS A 131 -5.95 -0.93 8.09
N LEU A 132 -6.84 -0.27 7.36
CA LEU A 132 -6.61 0.10 5.95
C LEU A 132 -5.47 1.10 5.80
N LEU A 133 -5.38 2.12 6.67
CA LEU A 133 -4.27 3.09 6.63
C LEU A 133 -2.93 2.43 6.95
N ALA A 134 -2.89 1.45 7.85
CA ALA A 134 -1.69 0.68 8.11
C ALA A 134 -1.24 -0.13 6.88
N ILE A 135 -2.19 -0.73 6.15
CA ILE A 135 -1.90 -1.42 4.88
C ILE A 135 -1.37 -0.42 3.85
N LEU A 136 -2.10 0.68 3.62
CA LEU A 136 -1.73 1.68 2.61
C LEU A 136 -0.36 2.31 2.89
N ALA A 137 -0.09 2.68 4.15
CA ALA A 137 1.17 3.29 4.56
C ALA A 137 2.36 2.39 4.20
N ARG A 138 2.27 1.08 4.49
CA ARG A 138 3.33 0.12 4.13
C ARG A 138 3.64 0.11 2.63
N VAL A 139 2.60 0.07 1.77
CA VAL A 139 2.82 0.04 0.32
C VAL A 139 3.38 1.37 -0.21
N VAL A 140 2.92 2.50 0.35
CA VAL A 140 3.44 3.83 -0.02
C VAL A 140 4.89 4.02 0.45
N ASP A 141 5.23 3.54 1.64
CA ASP A 141 6.59 3.56 2.18
C ASP A 141 7.53 2.72 1.30
N GLU A 142 7.13 1.50 0.93
CA GLU A 142 7.89 0.68 -0.03
C GLU A 142 8.09 1.39 -1.38
N GLN A 143 7.11 2.17 -1.82
CA GLN A 143 7.21 2.92 -3.06
C GLN A 143 8.12 4.16 -2.95
N THR A 144 8.27 4.75 -1.76
CA THR A 144 9.07 5.97 -1.55
C THR A 144 10.49 5.70 -1.07
N LEU A 145 10.71 4.64 -0.28
CA LEU A 145 11.99 4.29 0.32
C LEU A 145 12.93 3.57 -0.67
N ASN A 146 12.37 2.82 -1.63
CA ASN A 146 13.16 2.01 -2.54
C ASN A 146 13.69 2.81 -3.73
N LYS A 147 14.98 3.16 -3.69
CA LYS A 147 15.76 3.53 -4.88
C LYS A 147 16.45 2.27 -5.40
N GLY A 148 16.25 1.92 -6.67
CA GLY A 148 16.98 0.81 -7.32
C GLY A 148 16.14 -0.08 -8.22
N ALA A 149 16.82 -0.98 -8.95
CA ALA A 149 16.24 -1.84 -9.98
C ALA A 149 15.15 -2.81 -9.46
N MET A 150 15.13 -3.10 -8.16
CA MET A 150 14.15 -4.02 -7.53
C MET A 150 12.93 -3.33 -6.92
N ARG A 151 12.82 -2.00 -7.01
CA ARG A 151 11.71 -1.22 -6.46
C ARG A 151 10.36 -1.75 -6.92
N GLU A 152 10.21 -1.92 -8.24
CA GLU A 152 8.94 -2.34 -8.83
C GLU A 152 8.48 -3.70 -8.30
N LYS A 153 9.39 -4.68 -8.25
CA LYS A 153 9.09 -6.01 -7.72
C LYS A 153 8.66 -5.98 -6.24
N ARG A 154 9.33 -5.17 -5.41
CA ARG A 154 8.98 -5.01 -3.98
C ARG A 154 7.62 -4.34 -3.81
N VAL A 155 7.37 -3.28 -4.58
CA VAL A 155 6.09 -2.55 -4.54
C VAL A 155 4.95 -3.44 -5.02
N GLN A 156 5.15 -4.23 -6.08
CA GLN A 156 4.17 -5.22 -6.54
C GLN A 156 3.92 -6.30 -5.48
N SER A 157 4.98 -6.81 -4.84
CA SER A 157 4.85 -7.76 -3.73
C SER A 157 4.07 -7.17 -2.55
N ALA A 158 4.40 -5.94 -2.13
CA ALA A 158 3.70 -5.23 -1.06
C ALA A 158 2.24 -4.96 -1.42
N LEU A 159 1.96 -4.58 -2.67
CA LEU A 159 0.61 -4.39 -3.18
C LEU A 159 -0.17 -5.71 -3.18
N GLN A 160 0.44 -6.83 -3.59
CA GLN A 160 -0.22 -8.13 -3.56
C GLN A 160 -0.59 -8.55 -2.13
N VAL A 161 0.31 -8.32 -1.18
CA VAL A 161 0.03 -8.53 0.26
C VAL A 161 -1.12 -7.61 0.72
N ALA A 162 -1.09 -6.33 0.33
CA ALA A 162 -2.13 -5.38 0.67
C ALA A 162 -3.52 -5.77 0.12
N LEU A 163 -3.59 -6.24 -1.13
CA LEU A 163 -4.83 -6.73 -1.74
C LEU A 163 -5.35 -7.99 -1.03
N ARG A 164 -4.46 -8.89 -0.59
CA ARG A 164 -4.84 -10.06 0.20
C ARG A 164 -5.39 -9.67 1.57
N SER A 165 -4.67 -8.80 2.29
CA SER A 165 -5.13 -8.29 3.59
C SER A 165 -6.44 -7.50 3.46
N LEU A 166 -6.65 -6.80 2.35
CA LEU A 166 -7.91 -6.14 2.06
C LEU A 166 -9.05 -7.16 1.89
N ALA A 167 -8.83 -8.24 1.14
CA ALA A 167 -9.82 -9.30 0.96
C ALA A 167 -10.16 -10.02 2.27
N GLU A 168 -9.18 -10.22 3.17
CA GLU A 168 -9.40 -10.78 4.50
C GLU A 168 -10.29 -9.88 5.37
N LEU A 169 -10.09 -8.56 5.31
CA LEU A 169 -10.92 -7.59 6.02
C LEU A 169 -12.36 -7.53 5.48
N GLU A 170 -12.53 -7.68 4.16
CA GLU A 170 -13.84 -7.76 3.51
C GLU A 170 -14.56 -9.08 3.84
N GLY A 171 -13.84 -10.20 3.92
CA GLY A 171 -14.41 -11.51 4.21
C GLY A 171 -14.79 -11.75 5.68
N SER A 172 -14.11 -11.08 6.63
CA SER A 172 -14.40 -11.21 8.06
C SER A 172 -15.60 -10.37 8.51
N GLY A 173 -15.91 -9.28 7.80
CA GLY A 173 -17.04 -8.41 8.07
C GLY A 173 -18.25 -8.77 7.21
N GLY A 174 -18.86 -9.94 7.45
CA GLY A 174 -20.05 -10.43 6.75
C GLY A 174 -21.26 -9.49 6.82
N LEU A 175 -21.21 -8.39 6.06
CA LEU A 175 -22.35 -7.72 5.46
C LEU A 175 -22.48 -8.33 4.07
N THR A 176 -23.12 -9.49 4.04
CA THR A 176 -23.68 -10.08 2.84
C THR A 176 -24.64 -9.04 2.23
N LEU A 177 -24.18 -8.35 1.19
CA LEU A 177 -25.11 -7.75 0.24
C LEU A 177 -25.94 -8.93 -0.31
N PRO A 178 -27.28 -8.94 -0.18
CA PRO A 178 -28.07 -9.96 -0.82
C PRO A 178 -27.87 -9.81 -2.34
N GLN A 179 -27.11 -10.72 -2.94
CA GLN A 179 -27.26 -11.00 -4.36
C GLN A 179 -28.72 -11.35 -4.56
N SER A 180 -29.43 -10.45 -5.24
CA SER A 180 -30.81 -10.69 -5.66
C SER A 180 -30.86 -12.05 -6.34
N ALA A 181 -31.61 -12.96 -5.71
CA ALA A 181 -31.91 -14.27 -6.24
C ALA A 181 -32.46 -14.09 -7.66
N ALA A 182 -31.72 -14.61 -8.63
CA ALA A 182 -32.15 -14.72 -10.01
C ALA A 182 -33.45 -15.50 -10.04
N LEU A 183 -34.51 -14.86 -10.54
CA LEU A 183 -35.76 -15.50 -10.89
C LEU A 183 -35.49 -16.48 -12.03
N THR A 184 -35.62 -17.76 -11.71
CA THR A 184 -35.76 -18.88 -12.63
C THR A 184 -36.99 -18.69 -13.52
N PRO A 185 -36.88 -18.78 -14.86
CA PRO A 185 -38.03 -19.06 -15.72
C PRO A 185 -38.23 -20.58 -15.88
N PRO A 186 -39.47 -21.05 -16.11
CA PRO A 186 -39.81 -22.47 -16.16
C PRO A 186 -39.46 -23.14 -17.50
N PRO A 187 -39.36 -24.49 -17.56
CA PRO A 187 -39.00 -25.22 -18.77
C PRO A 187 -40.25 -25.54 -19.60
N ALA A 188 -40.20 -25.26 -20.91
CA ALA A 188 -41.18 -25.79 -21.84
C ALA A 188 -40.58 -26.06 -23.24
N ALA A 189 -40.72 -27.32 -23.65
CA ALA A 189 -40.88 -27.84 -25.01
C ALA A 189 -39.74 -27.71 -26.05
N THR A 190 -39.13 -28.86 -26.35
CA THR A 190 -38.66 -29.27 -27.69
C THR A 190 -39.87 -29.50 -28.64
N PRO A 191 -39.77 -29.75 -29.99
CA PRO A 191 -38.62 -29.99 -30.91
C PRO A 191 -38.81 -29.23 -32.29
N PRO A 192 -38.35 -29.63 -33.52
CA PRO A 192 -37.33 -30.59 -33.98
C PRO A 192 -36.32 -30.09 -35.08
N THR A 193 -35.20 -30.82 -35.19
CA THR A 193 -34.33 -31.17 -36.36
C THR A 193 -34.30 -30.34 -37.66
N ALA A 194 -33.09 -29.93 -38.10
CA ALA A 194 -32.48 -30.16 -39.44
C ALA A 194 -30.97 -29.75 -39.42
N PRO A 195 -30.14 -30.00 -40.47
CA PRO A 195 -28.95 -30.85 -40.33
C PRO A 195 -27.60 -30.17 -40.65
N LEU A 196 -26.53 -30.90 -40.29
CA LEU A 196 -25.18 -30.98 -40.86
C LEU A 196 -24.75 -29.93 -41.90
N MET A 197 -23.65 -29.23 -41.60
CA MET A 197 -22.56 -28.99 -42.56
C MET A 197 -21.20 -29.06 -41.83
N PRO A 198 -20.24 -29.87 -42.31
CA PRO A 198 -18.86 -29.88 -41.82
C PRO A 198 -17.95 -29.12 -42.80
N ILE A 199 -17.32 -28.02 -42.39
CA ILE A 199 -16.26 -27.38 -43.19
C ILE A 199 -15.07 -27.02 -42.30
N ALA A 200 -14.11 -27.94 -42.36
CA ALA A 200 -12.65 -27.83 -42.43
C ALA A 200 -11.83 -26.80 -41.61
N PRO A 201 -10.68 -27.23 -41.07
CA PRO A 201 -9.63 -26.36 -40.52
C PRO A 201 -8.68 -25.87 -41.62
N ALA A 202 -8.12 -24.68 -41.44
CA ALA A 202 -7.10 -24.09 -42.31
C ALA A 202 -5.98 -23.47 -41.44
N PRO A 203 -4.75 -23.29 -41.96
CA PRO A 203 -3.62 -24.10 -41.53
C PRO A 203 -2.53 -23.32 -40.80
N ALA A 204 -1.65 -24.10 -40.16
CA ALA A 204 -0.37 -23.67 -39.63
C ALA A 204 0.50 -23.01 -40.71
N THR A 205 0.98 -21.80 -40.44
CA THR A 205 2.17 -21.25 -41.08
C THR A 205 3.35 -21.40 -40.14
N THR A 206 4.15 -22.41 -40.42
CA THR A 206 5.56 -22.48 -40.09
C THR A 206 6.30 -21.32 -40.75
N SER A 207 7.04 -20.54 -39.97
CA SER A 207 8.18 -19.81 -40.51
C SER A 207 9.33 -19.94 -39.53
N ALA A 208 10.21 -20.87 -39.87
CA ALA A 208 11.51 -21.04 -39.26
C ALA A 208 12.53 -20.07 -39.89
N VAL A 209 13.71 -20.05 -39.24
CA VAL A 209 15.03 -19.52 -39.64
C VAL A 209 15.27 -17.99 -39.55
N PRO A 210 16.52 -17.51 -39.32
CA PRO A 210 17.68 -18.07 -38.63
C PRO A 210 18.20 -17.19 -37.47
N ALA A 211 19.02 -17.82 -36.62
CA ALA A 211 19.97 -17.16 -35.75
C ALA A 211 20.89 -16.20 -36.53
N ARG A 212 21.07 -14.99 -36.00
CA ARG A 212 22.20 -14.13 -36.36
C ARG A 212 22.91 -13.70 -35.09
N SER A 213 23.90 -14.50 -34.73
CA SER A 213 25.00 -14.15 -33.87
C SER A 213 25.74 -12.95 -34.47
N SER A 214 25.93 -11.91 -33.67
CA SER A 214 26.98 -10.91 -33.89
C SER A 214 27.45 -10.40 -32.52
N PRO A 215 28.73 -10.61 -32.19
CA PRO A 215 29.34 -10.08 -30.98
C PRO A 215 29.71 -8.61 -31.24
N SER A 216 29.50 -7.74 -30.26
CA SER A 216 30.08 -6.40 -30.29
C SER A 216 30.66 -6.06 -28.92
N PRO A 217 31.88 -5.51 -28.87
CA PRO A 217 32.78 -5.64 -27.73
C PRO A 217 32.54 -4.62 -26.61
N SER A 218 32.87 -5.04 -25.40
CA SER A 218 33.11 -4.21 -24.23
C SER A 218 34.08 -3.06 -24.53
N PRO A 219 33.80 -1.83 -24.06
CA PRO A 219 34.83 -0.87 -23.75
C PRO A 219 35.25 -1.01 -22.27
N VAL A 220 36.57 -1.15 -22.12
CA VAL A 220 37.37 -1.09 -20.89
C VAL A 220 37.06 0.18 -20.08
N PRO A 221 37.09 0.14 -18.73
CA PRO A 221 36.91 1.32 -17.89
C PRO A 221 38.11 2.26 -18.01
N GLN A 222 37.88 3.49 -18.49
CA GLN A 222 38.84 4.57 -18.35
C GLN A 222 38.76 5.15 -16.95
N ASN A 223 39.85 4.96 -16.22
CA ASN A 223 40.20 5.62 -14.99
C ASN A 223 40.46 7.10 -15.31
N LEU A 224 39.56 8.00 -14.90
CA LEU A 224 39.79 9.45 -14.95
C LEU A 224 39.61 10.02 -13.55
N THR A 225 40.77 10.24 -12.92
CA THR A 225 41.02 11.26 -11.91
C THR A 225 40.43 12.60 -12.36
N VAL A 226 39.42 13.10 -11.65
CA VAL A 226 39.00 14.50 -11.76
C VAL A 226 39.14 15.16 -10.39
N GLN A 227 39.96 16.21 -10.43
CA GLN A 227 40.31 17.13 -9.37
C GLN A 227 39.09 17.76 -8.70
N HIS A 228 39.30 18.04 -7.42
CA HIS A 228 38.75 19.17 -6.68
C HIS A 228 38.43 20.39 -7.58
N GLN A 229 37.18 20.81 -7.59
CA GLN A 229 36.85 22.22 -7.76
C GLN A 229 35.65 22.58 -6.87
N MET A 230 35.96 23.20 -5.72
CA MET A 230 34.99 23.98 -4.96
C MET A 230 34.52 25.11 -5.86
N GLN A 231 33.25 25.10 -6.25
CA GLN A 231 32.62 26.25 -6.88
C GLN A 231 31.53 26.77 -5.94
N GLN A 232 31.93 27.79 -5.18
CA GLN A 232 31.03 28.70 -4.48
C GLN A 232 30.12 29.34 -5.53
N ASN A 233 28.81 29.11 -5.45
CA ASN A 233 27.85 29.83 -6.27
C ASN A 233 26.95 30.67 -5.36
N GLY A 234 27.42 31.89 -5.11
CA GLY A 234 26.63 32.95 -4.49
C GLY A 234 25.78 33.64 -5.55
N ASN A 235 24.48 33.34 -5.57
CA ASN A 235 23.51 34.18 -6.28
C ASN A 235 22.73 35.02 -5.27
N LYS A 236 23.26 36.22 -5.06
CA LYS A 236 22.59 37.34 -4.41
C LYS A 236 21.44 37.80 -5.29
N ARG A 237 20.22 37.82 -4.75
CA ARG A 237 19.07 38.50 -5.35
C ARG A 237 19.01 39.94 -4.79
N PRO A 238 18.82 40.99 -5.61
CA PRO A 238 18.88 42.38 -5.14
C PRO A 238 17.64 42.77 -4.32
N LEU A 239 17.88 43.39 -3.16
CA LEU A 239 16.89 44.17 -2.43
C LEU A 239 16.57 45.47 -3.18
N ARG A 240 15.28 45.74 -3.38
CA ARG A 240 14.76 47.08 -3.65
C ARG A 240 14.27 47.68 -2.33
N THR A 241 14.89 48.80 -1.94
CA THR A 241 14.35 49.76 -0.97
C THR A 241 13.32 50.67 -1.65
N PRO A 242 12.48 51.38 -0.88
CA PRO A 242 12.83 52.78 -0.65
C PRO A 242 12.67 53.25 0.81
N SER A 243 13.34 54.38 1.03
CA SER A 243 13.60 55.17 2.23
C SER A 243 12.38 55.71 2.97
N VAL A 244 12.47 55.78 4.31
CA VAL A 244 11.94 56.87 5.13
C VAL A 244 12.91 57.11 6.31
N PRO A 245 13.33 58.35 6.62
CA PRO A 245 14.16 58.65 7.79
C PRO A 245 13.31 59.28 8.90
N ILE A 246 13.34 58.73 10.12
CA ILE A 246 12.99 59.48 11.35
C ILE A 246 13.93 59.02 12.46
N GLY A 247 14.62 60.00 13.07
CA GLY A 247 15.69 59.82 14.04
C GLY A 247 15.26 59.31 15.41
N GLY A 248 16.27 58.89 16.18
CA GLY A 248 16.14 58.48 17.57
C GLY A 248 17.47 57.97 18.10
N SER A 249 18.28 58.87 18.64
CA SER A 249 19.42 58.58 19.52
C SER A 249 19.03 57.67 20.69
N VAL A 250 19.96 56.83 21.18
CA VAL A 250 20.38 56.71 22.60
C VAL A 250 21.06 55.36 22.90
N GLN A 251 22.34 55.49 23.30
CA GLN A 251 23.14 54.71 24.25
C GLN A 251 23.60 53.27 23.95
N GLU A 252 24.93 53.19 23.74
CA GLU A 252 25.82 52.05 23.98
C GLU A 252 25.68 51.49 25.40
N ILE A 253 25.36 50.19 25.50
CA ILE A 253 25.72 49.37 26.65
C ILE A 253 26.58 48.22 26.12
N LYS A 254 27.90 48.36 26.31
CA LYS A 254 28.90 47.34 26.06
C LYS A 254 28.63 46.13 26.95
N ARG A 255 28.30 44.99 26.33
CA ARG A 255 28.39 43.67 26.97
C ARG A 255 29.64 42.93 26.48
N PRO A 256 30.40 42.26 27.36
CA PRO A 256 31.61 41.56 26.98
C PRO A 256 31.25 40.29 26.21
N ARG A 257 31.75 40.22 24.98
CA ARG A 257 31.62 39.09 24.07
C ARG A 257 32.52 37.96 24.56
N VAL A 258 31.90 36.92 25.12
CA VAL A 258 32.56 35.66 25.48
C VAL A 258 32.88 34.90 24.19
N GLU A 259 34.09 35.06 23.67
CA GLU A 259 34.64 34.20 22.62
C GLU A 259 35.42 33.05 23.27
N ARG A 260 34.68 32.02 23.72
CA ARG A 260 35.29 30.77 24.21
C ARG A 260 34.36 29.56 24.13
N THR A 261 33.64 29.42 23.00
CA THR A 261 32.67 28.30 22.79
C THR A 261 32.78 27.68 21.39
N GLY A 262 33.81 28.04 20.61
CA GLY A 262 34.00 27.54 19.25
C GLY A 262 34.60 26.14 19.16
N MET A 263 35.51 25.78 20.08
CA MET A 263 36.24 24.50 20.03
C MET A 263 35.38 23.32 20.51
N ASP A 264 34.55 23.51 21.53
CA ASP A 264 33.67 22.45 22.07
C ASP A 264 32.56 22.06 21.07
N ASN A 265 32.09 23.02 20.28
CA ASN A 265 31.09 22.75 19.24
C ASN A 265 31.66 21.90 18.09
N ALA A 266 32.93 22.10 17.72
CA ALA A 266 33.57 21.30 16.67
C ALA A 266 33.73 19.85 17.10
N GLN A 267 34.17 19.61 18.34
CA GLN A 267 34.29 18.27 18.91
C GLN A 267 32.92 17.58 19.04
N SER A 268 31.88 18.30 19.46
CA SER A 268 30.52 17.76 19.54
C SER A 268 29.97 17.34 18.17
N ILE A 269 30.28 18.09 17.11
CA ILE A 269 29.88 17.75 15.74
C ILE A 269 30.61 16.49 15.25
N GLU A 270 31.91 16.38 15.53
CA GLU A 270 32.73 15.23 15.16
C GLU A 270 32.28 13.97 15.90
N GLU A 271 31.99 14.06 17.20
CA GLU A 271 31.44 12.96 17.99
C GLU A 271 30.08 12.49 17.46
N ARG A 272 29.18 13.44 17.12
CA ARG A 272 27.89 13.10 16.50
C ARG A 272 28.08 12.39 15.16
N LYS A 273 29.06 12.80 14.36
CA LYS A 273 29.37 12.15 13.08
C LYS A 273 29.89 10.74 13.29
N LEU A 274 30.76 10.53 14.28
CA LEU A 274 31.29 9.21 14.64
C LEU A 274 30.14 8.25 15.01
N ARG A 275 29.22 8.69 15.88
CA ARG A 275 28.06 7.88 16.29
C ARG A 275 27.14 7.50 15.13
N LEU A 276 27.01 8.37 14.13
CA LEU A 276 26.21 8.07 12.93
C LEU A 276 26.92 7.03 12.04
N GLU A 277 28.24 7.11 11.93
CA GLU A 277 29.03 6.12 11.18
C GLU A 277 29.01 4.76 11.89
N GLU A 278 29.18 4.73 13.22
CA GLU A 278 29.05 3.50 14.03
C GLU A 278 27.67 2.85 13.83
N ARG A 279 26.60 3.66 13.84
CA ARG A 279 25.25 3.14 13.57
C ARG A 279 25.10 2.61 12.15
N ARG A 280 25.75 3.22 11.17
CA ARG A 280 25.74 2.76 9.78
C ARG A 280 26.47 1.42 9.64
N VAL A 281 27.66 1.31 10.24
CA VAL A 281 28.44 0.07 10.26
C VAL A 281 27.66 -1.05 10.95
N SER A 282 27.03 -0.77 12.09
CA SER A 282 26.22 -1.77 12.81
C SER A 282 25.05 -2.30 11.98
N LEU A 283 24.36 -1.44 11.21
CA LEU A 283 23.29 -1.89 10.30
C LEU A 283 23.83 -2.70 9.11
N GLU A 284 25.03 -2.38 8.64
CA GLU A 284 25.70 -3.14 7.57
C GLU A 284 26.17 -4.51 8.05
N GLU A 285 26.69 -4.60 9.27
CA GLU A 285 27.03 -5.86 9.95
C GLU A 285 25.79 -6.75 10.17
N GLU A 286 24.68 -6.18 10.65
CA GLU A 286 23.41 -6.91 10.82
C GLU A 286 22.90 -7.45 9.47
N ARG A 287 22.96 -6.63 8.42
CA ARG A 287 22.60 -7.06 7.07
C ARG A 287 23.49 -8.21 6.58
N LEU A 288 24.80 -8.13 6.78
CA LEU A 288 25.74 -9.19 6.40
C LEU A 288 25.51 -10.48 7.21
N ALA A 289 25.18 -10.36 8.50
CA ALA A 289 24.83 -11.51 9.33
C ALA A 289 23.56 -12.22 8.83
N TRP A 290 22.53 -11.44 8.47
CA TRP A 290 21.31 -11.96 7.87
C TRP A 290 21.56 -12.65 6.52
N GLU A 291 22.38 -12.03 5.66
CA GLU A 291 22.78 -12.60 4.37
C GLU A 291 23.55 -13.91 4.53
N LYS A 292 24.48 -13.97 5.49
CA LYS A 292 25.22 -15.18 5.84
C LYS A 292 24.29 -16.29 6.37
N GLN A 293 23.34 -15.96 7.25
CA GLN A 293 22.37 -16.93 7.76
C GLN A 293 21.52 -17.51 6.63
N LYS A 294 21.05 -16.65 5.73
CA LYS A 294 20.29 -17.08 4.55
C LYS A 294 21.11 -17.99 3.63
N ALA A 295 22.35 -17.63 3.35
CA ALA A 295 23.24 -18.47 2.55
C ALA A 295 23.50 -19.84 3.20
N GLN A 296 23.60 -19.88 4.53
CA GLN A 296 23.73 -21.14 5.27
C GLN A 296 22.45 -21.98 5.18
N GLN A 297 21.27 -21.36 5.28
CA GLN A 297 20.00 -22.05 5.11
C GLN A 297 19.89 -22.66 3.70
N ASP A 298 20.16 -21.87 2.66
CA ASP A 298 20.14 -22.34 1.27
C ASP A 298 21.12 -23.51 1.05
N ALA A 299 22.30 -23.48 1.69
CA ALA A 299 23.25 -24.58 1.65
C ALA A 299 22.72 -25.85 2.33
N ASN A 300 22.09 -25.70 3.50
CA ASN A 300 21.48 -26.82 4.22
C ASN A 300 20.32 -27.44 3.42
N GLU A 301 19.47 -26.62 2.78
CA GLU A 301 18.38 -27.09 1.94
C GLU A 301 18.90 -27.87 0.72
N ARG A 302 19.95 -27.36 0.06
CA ARG A 302 20.62 -28.08 -1.03
C ARG A 302 21.22 -29.41 -0.57
N GLN A 303 21.84 -29.43 0.61
CA GLN A 303 22.40 -30.65 1.18
C GLN A 303 21.30 -31.69 1.47
N ALA A 304 20.18 -31.25 2.05
CA ALA A 304 19.04 -32.13 2.31
C ALA A 304 18.48 -32.75 1.02
N LEU A 305 18.37 -31.98 -0.07
CA LEU A 305 17.96 -32.51 -1.37
C LEU A 305 18.94 -33.56 -1.92
N LEU A 306 20.25 -33.35 -1.78
CA LEU A 306 21.25 -34.32 -2.19
C LEU A 306 21.18 -35.61 -1.37
N ASP A 307 20.91 -35.52 -0.07
CA ASP A 307 20.78 -36.69 0.80
C ASP A 307 19.52 -37.50 0.46
N VAL A 308 18.40 -36.85 0.10
CA VAL A 308 17.20 -37.53 -0.42
C VAL A 308 17.52 -38.29 -1.72
N LEU A 309 18.22 -37.66 -2.66
CA LEU A 309 18.63 -38.30 -3.91
C LEU A 309 19.57 -39.48 -3.65
N ARG A 310 20.50 -39.36 -2.71
CA ARG A 310 21.40 -40.45 -2.30
C ARG A 310 20.61 -41.63 -1.71
N ALA A 311 19.64 -41.35 -0.83
CA ALA A 311 18.78 -42.38 -0.23
C ALA A 311 17.94 -43.12 -1.29
N GLN A 312 17.36 -42.38 -2.23
CA GLN A 312 16.63 -42.97 -3.36
C GLN A 312 17.54 -43.85 -4.23
N GLY A 313 18.76 -43.38 -4.52
CA GLY A 313 19.76 -44.16 -5.26
C GLY A 313 20.15 -45.46 -4.54
N SER A 314 20.30 -45.42 -3.21
CA SER A 314 20.57 -46.60 -2.39
C SER A 314 19.43 -47.63 -2.49
N LEU A 315 18.19 -47.18 -2.35
CA LEU A 315 17.00 -48.05 -2.41
C LEU A 315 16.87 -48.74 -3.78
N VAL A 316 17.10 -48.00 -4.88
CA VAL A 316 17.08 -48.57 -6.23
C VAL A 316 18.17 -49.62 -6.39
N THR A 317 19.36 -49.37 -5.84
CA THR A 317 20.48 -50.33 -5.91
C THR A 317 20.15 -51.61 -5.14
N GLU A 318 19.53 -51.48 -3.96
CA GLU A 318 19.08 -52.62 -3.14
C GLU A 318 17.97 -53.43 -3.82
N LEU A 319 17.00 -52.78 -4.47
CA LEU A 319 15.99 -53.47 -5.26
C LEU A 319 16.61 -54.26 -6.43
N LEU A 320 17.61 -53.68 -7.12
CA LEU A 320 18.31 -54.35 -8.21
C LEU A 320 19.14 -55.56 -7.71
N THR A 321 19.76 -55.47 -6.53
CA THR A 321 20.48 -56.61 -5.95
C THR A 321 19.52 -57.72 -5.52
N HIS A 322 18.37 -57.39 -4.91
CA HIS A 322 17.32 -58.37 -4.60
C HIS A 322 16.77 -59.06 -5.84
N LEU A 323 16.48 -58.33 -6.91
CA LEU A 323 16.02 -58.91 -8.18
C LEU A 323 17.07 -59.82 -8.82
N ARG A 324 18.36 -59.49 -8.70
CA ARG A 324 19.45 -60.33 -9.19
C ARG A 324 19.57 -61.62 -8.39
N ASN A 325 19.47 -61.54 -7.06
CA ASN A 325 19.59 -62.69 -6.16
C ASN A 325 18.35 -63.60 -6.23
N ALA A 326 17.16 -63.05 -6.43
CA ALA A 326 15.92 -63.82 -6.58
C ALA A 326 15.89 -64.66 -7.87
N LYS A 327 16.78 -64.40 -8.84
CA LYS A 327 16.80 -65.05 -10.16
C LYS A 327 17.72 -66.28 -10.24
N GLY A 328 18.28 -66.77 -9.14
CA GLY A 328 19.01 -68.05 -9.14
C GLY A 328 18.97 -68.78 -7.79
N PRO A 329 19.04 -70.13 -7.75
CA PRO A 329 19.02 -71.13 -8.82
C PRO A 329 17.72 -71.96 -8.78
N ALA A 330 16.82 -71.75 -9.75
CA ALA A 330 15.85 -72.79 -10.11
C ALA A 330 16.51 -73.66 -11.19
N ASN A 331 16.61 -74.96 -10.93
CA ASN A 331 17.10 -76.02 -11.83
C ASN A 331 18.61 -76.27 -11.86
N THR A 332 19.10 -77.00 -10.87
CA THR A 332 20.02 -78.13 -11.12
C THR A 332 19.82 -79.20 -10.04
N HIS A 333 18.81 -80.06 -10.19
CA HIS A 333 18.86 -81.50 -9.93
C HIS A 333 17.45 -82.11 -9.90
N ASP A 334 17.11 -82.89 -10.92
CA ASP A 334 16.91 -84.35 -10.76
C ASP A 334 16.56 -84.97 -12.12
N LEU A 335 17.56 -85.60 -12.75
CA LEU A 335 17.44 -86.77 -13.62
C LEU A 335 18.78 -87.50 -13.69
#